data_AF-A0A7X1ZHD8-F1
#
_entry.id   AF-A0A7X1ZHD8-F1
#
_cell.length_a   1.000
_cell.length_b   1.000
_cell.length_c   1.000
_cell.angle_alpha   90.00
_cell.angle_beta   90.00
_cell.angle_gamma   90.00
#
_symmetry.space_group_name_H-M   'P 1'
#
loop_
_entity.id
_entity.type
_entity.pdbx_description
1 polymer ?
#
loop_
_entity_poly.entity_id
_entity_poly.type
_entity_poly.pdbx_seq_one_letter_code
_entity_poly.pdbx_strand_id
1 'polypeptide(L)'
;MSRLGADSFRSARRALVAAGLAVAGFAGVAAPATAAGEVRITLRCEQAGDPADLRTCLAQSWLEVGRAGTIIRYQPEDLTALGDPSGGDLVLHVPKDFRVNAQNTGEDTRLSLSITAPSGRTVYDASAERYEWVQFTHCGPAVEADCRSYNYSEKGYGSDQRIRPRYAPLPDTPSE
;
A
#
# COMPACT_ATOMS: atom_id res chain seq x y z
N MET A 1 -9.58 77.17 -4.87
CA MET A 1 -10.37 75.93 -4.95
C MET A 1 -9.73 74.96 -3.96
N SER A 2 -10.04 74.98 -2.65
CA SER A 2 -11.36 74.87 -1.98
C SER A 2 -12.00 73.52 -2.35
N ARG A 3 -12.26 72.56 -1.45
CA ARG A 3 -12.64 72.57 -0.01
C ARG A 3 -11.87 71.46 0.75
N LEU A 4 -11.45 71.57 2.03
CA LEU A 4 -12.20 71.70 3.31
C LEU A 4 -13.04 70.46 3.70
N GLY A 5 -12.82 69.94 4.92
CA GLY A 5 -13.55 68.83 5.56
C GLY A 5 -12.60 67.81 6.22
N ALA A 6 -12.05 68.06 7.43
CA ALA A 6 -12.70 67.86 8.74
C ALA A 6 -12.92 66.36 9.07
N ASP A 7 -12.69 65.81 10.27
CA ASP A 7 -12.00 66.17 11.52
C ASP A 7 -12.45 65.09 12.54
N SER A 8 -11.72 64.87 13.64
CA SER A 8 -12.19 64.07 14.82
C SER A 8 -12.51 62.56 14.57
N PHE A 9 -12.43 61.62 15.50
CA PHE A 9 -11.85 61.44 16.85
C PHE A 9 -11.79 59.89 17.09
N ARG A 10 -11.10 59.29 18.07
CA ARG A 10 -10.40 59.77 19.28
C ARG A 10 -9.33 58.75 19.72
N SER A 11 -8.36 59.24 20.50
CA SER A 11 -7.78 58.63 21.72
C SER A 11 -8.17 57.18 22.08
N ALA A 12 -7.19 56.30 22.33
CA ALA A 12 -6.89 55.83 23.69
C ALA A 12 -5.91 54.63 23.79
N ARG A 13 -4.92 54.80 24.69
CA ARG A 13 -4.46 53.80 25.68
C ARG A 13 -3.61 52.58 25.25
N ARG A 14 -2.42 52.61 25.87
CA ARG A 14 -1.76 51.52 26.63
C ARG A 14 -1.08 50.41 25.83
N ALA A 15 0.25 50.45 25.89
CA ALA A 15 1.05 49.23 25.93
C ALA A 15 0.53 48.29 27.04
N LEU A 16 0.43 47.00 26.73
CA LEU A 16 0.35 45.95 27.72
C LEU A 16 1.05 44.70 27.19
N VAL A 17 2.01 44.22 27.96
CA VAL A 17 2.75 42.97 27.73
C VAL A 17 1.80 41.79 27.97
N ALA A 18 1.72 40.84 27.04
CA ALA A 18 1.11 39.54 27.33
C ALA A 18 1.70 38.42 26.44
N ALA A 19 2.35 37.48 27.11
CA ALA A 19 2.54 36.06 26.77
C ALA A 19 2.61 35.64 25.28
N GLY A 20 3.81 35.23 24.85
CA GLY A 20 3.94 34.32 23.71
C GLY A 20 3.33 32.96 24.05
N LEU A 21 2.16 32.67 23.47
CA LEU A 21 1.60 31.33 23.43
C LEU A 21 2.25 30.56 22.27
N ALA A 22 3.34 29.87 22.59
CA ALA A 22 3.91 28.85 21.71
C ALA A 22 2.94 27.67 21.63
N VAL A 23 1.96 27.76 20.73
CA VAL A 23 1.14 26.61 20.36
C VAL A 23 2.05 25.66 19.60
N ALA A 24 2.62 24.70 20.33
CA ALA A 24 3.17 23.48 19.75
C ALA A 24 2.01 22.71 19.11
N GLY A 25 1.66 23.13 17.89
CA GLY A 25 0.72 22.42 17.04
C GLY A 25 1.35 21.10 16.67
N PHE A 26 1.04 20.06 17.45
CA PHE A 26 1.23 18.69 17.03
C PHE A 26 0.41 18.53 15.75
N ALA A 27 1.10 18.59 14.60
CA ALA A 27 0.56 18.16 13.33
C ALA A 27 0.31 16.66 13.48
N GLY A 28 -0.88 16.33 13.99
CA GLY A 28 -1.35 14.96 14.06
C GLY A 28 -1.33 14.43 12.64
N VAL A 29 -0.38 13.54 12.37
CA VAL A 29 -0.36 12.77 11.13
C VAL A 29 -1.62 11.94 11.16
N ALA A 30 -2.66 12.47 10.52
CA ALA A 30 -3.88 11.74 10.26
C ALA A 30 -3.49 10.62 9.29
N ALA A 31 -3.14 9.47 9.84
CA ALA A 31 -3.03 8.24 9.07
C ALA A 31 -4.32 8.11 8.26
N PRO A 32 -4.24 7.86 6.94
CA PRO A 32 -5.43 7.81 6.10
C PRO A 32 -6.38 6.79 6.71
N ALA A 33 -7.62 7.23 6.99
CA ALA A 33 -8.66 6.37 7.50
C ALA A 33 -8.99 5.34 6.41
N THR A 34 -8.35 4.17 6.49
CA THR A 34 -8.59 3.03 5.60
C THR A 34 -10.08 2.74 5.62
N ALA A 35 -10.73 2.80 4.46
CA ALA A 35 -12.16 2.56 4.39
C ALA A 35 -12.44 1.15 4.91
N ALA A 36 -13.43 1.04 5.81
CA ALA A 36 -13.72 -0.21 6.50
C ALA A 36 -14.03 -1.32 5.49
N GLY A 37 -13.12 -2.30 5.39
CA GLY A 37 -13.22 -3.43 4.45
C GLY A 37 -12.22 -3.43 3.29
N GLU A 38 -11.35 -2.42 3.15
CA GLU A 38 -10.28 -2.45 2.15
C GLU A 38 -9.09 -3.32 2.58
N VAL A 39 -8.57 -4.09 1.63
CA VAL A 39 -7.33 -4.87 1.78
C VAL A 39 -6.17 -4.04 1.24
N ARG A 40 -5.06 -4.00 1.99
CA ARG A 40 -3.82 -3.34 1.58
C ARG A 40 -2.90 -4.36 0.94
N ILE A 41 -2.61 -4.18 -0.34
CA ILE A 41 -1.55 -4.90 -1.06
C ILE A 41 -0.28 -4.05 -0.97
N THR A 42 0.88 -4.68 -0.79
CA THR A 42 2.18 -4.03 -0.93
C THR A 42 3.06 -4.91 -1.79
N LEU A 43 3.48 -4.39 -2.94
CA LEU A 43 4.61 -4.93 -3.69
C LEU A 43 5.86 -4.15 -3.27
N ARG A 44 6.99 -4.85 -3.12
CA ARG A 44 8.28 -4.27 -2.75
C ARG A 44 9.37 -4.81 -3.66
N CYS A 45 10.17 -3.95 -4.26
CA CYS A 45 11.37 -4.34 -4.99
C CYS A 45 12.63 -3.98 -4.19
N GLU A 46 13.54 -4.95 -4.09
CA GLU A 46 14.84 -4.78 -3.46
C GLU A 46 15.95 -5.13 -4.46
N GLN A 47 17.06 -4.39 -4.44
CA GLN A 47 18.29 -4.72 -5.16
C GLN A 47 19.44 -4.72 -4.15
N ALA A 48 20.22 -5.80 -4.10
CA ALA A 48 21.30 -5.98 -3.10
C ALA A 48 20.91 -5.79 -1.61
N GLY A 49 19.60 -5.80 -1.29
CA GLY A 49 19.05 -5.60 0.06
C GLY A 49 18.50 -4.19 0.33
N ASP A 50 18.74 -3.23 -0.56
CA ASP A 50 18.19 -1.88 -0.48
C ASP A 50 16.91 -1.75 -1.34
N PRO A 51 15.96 -0.85 -0.98
CA PRO A 51 14.81 -0.56 -1.84
C PRO A 51 15.25 -0.05 -3.21
N ALA A 52 14.70 -0.64 -4.26
CA ALA A 52 14.99 -0.29 -5.66
C ALA A 52 13.69 -0.03 -6.41
N ASP A 53 13.71 0.81 -7.45
CA ASP A 53 12.52 1.14 -8.24
C ASP A 53 11.79 -0.13 -8.70
N LEU A 54 10.48 -0.23 -8.43
CA LEU A 54 9.68 -1.41 -8.73
C LEU A 54 9.71 -1.80 -10.22
N ARG A 55 9.98 -0.82 -11.11
CA ARG A 55 10.18 -1.04 -12.55
C ARG A 55 11.40 -1.89 -12.86
N THR A 56 12.40 -1.93 -11.98
CA THR A 56 13.59 -2.79 -12.11
C THR A 56 13.23 -4.25 -11.93
N CYS A 57 12.44 -4.60 -10.91
CA CYS A 57 11.94 -5.97 -10.73
C CYS A 57 11.03 -6.40 -11.90
N LEU A 58 10.25 -5.49 -12.46
CA LEU A 58 9.25 -5.79 -13.48
C LEU A 58 9.72 -5.52 -14.92
N ALA A 59 11.01 -5.26 -15.15
CA ALA A 59 11.54 -4.72 -16.40
C ALA A 59 11.20 -5.50 -17.69
N GLN A 60 10.89 -6.79 -17.59
CA GLN A 60 10.46 -7.64 -18.71
C GLN A 60 9.12 -8.37 -18.43
N SER A 61 8.30 -7.84 -17.51
CA SER A 61 7.02 -8.40 -17.10
C SER A 61 5.99 -7.29 -16.85
N TRP A 62 4.86 -7.64 -16.25
CA TRP A 62 3.77 -6.73 -15.91
C TRP A 62 3.25 -7.01 -14.50
N LEU A 63 2.61 -5.99 -13.90
CA LEU A 63 1.78 -6.18 -12.73
C LEU A 63 0.34 -6.47 -13.18
N GLU A 64 -0.19 -7.64 -12.85
CA GLU A 64 -1.60 -7.98 -13.06
C GLU A 64 -2.39 -7.70 -11.78
N VAL A 65 -3.46 -6.90 -11.87
CA VAL A 65 -4.41 -6.63 -10.78
C VAL A 65 -5.82 -6.96 -11.26
N GLY A 66 -6.42 -7.98 -10.67
CA GLY A 66 -7.84 -8.31 -10.81
C GLY A 66 -8.68 -7.64 -9.73
N ARG A 67 -9.84 -7.09 -10.08
CA ARG A 67 -10.86 -6.56 -9.15
C ARG A 67 -12.25 -6.90 -9.68
N ALA A 68 -13.09 -7.57 -8.89
CA ALA A 68 -14.49 -7.87 -9.21
C ALA A 68 -14.72 -8.47 -10.63
N GLY A 69 -13.83 -9.38 -11.05
CA GLY A 69 -13.89 -10.04 -12.36
C GLY A 69 -13.21 -9.30 -13.52
N THR A 70 -12.82 -8.04 -13.36
CA THR A 70 -12.01 -7.29 -14.33
C THR A 70 -10.53 -7.48 -14.02
N ILE A 71 -9.72 -7.83 -15.03
CA ILE A 71 -8.26 -7.96 -14.91
C ILE A 71 -7.59 -6.84 -15.71
N ILE A 72 -6.71 -6.08 -15.07
CA ILE A 72 -5.88 -5.05 -15.70
C ILE A 72 -4.41 -5.46 -15.57
N ARG A 73 -3.64 -5.26 -16.63
CA ARG A 73 -2.18 -5.43 -16.63
C ARG A 73 -1.53 -4.06 -16.83
N TYR A 74 -0.58 -3.74 -15.96
CA TYR A 74 0.19 -2.51 -15.97
C TYR A 74 1.60 -2.84 -16.42
N GLN A 75 2.08 -2.17 -17.46
CA GLN A 75 3.50 -2.22 -17.81
C GLN A 75 4.30 -1.43 -16.75
N PRO A 76 5.64 -1.62 -16.66
CA PRO A 76 6.47 -0.90 -15.70
C PRO A 76 6.30 0.63 -15.75
N GLU A 77 6.18 1.20 -16.95
CA GLU A 77 5.89 2.62 -17.17
C GLU A 77 4.55 3.08 -16.60
N ASP A 78 3.52 2.22 -16.64
CA ASP A 78 2.16 2.51 -16.20
C ASP A 78 1.99 2.47 -14.67
N LEU A 79 2.96 1.93 -13.93
CA LEU A 79 2.87 1.82 -12.45
C LEU A 79 2.70 3.18 -11.77
N THR A 80 3.14 4.26 -12.42
CA THR A 80 2.94 5.65 -11.98
C THR A 80 1.45 6.04 -11.88
N ALA A 81 0.54 5.36 -12.58
CA ALA A 81 -0.90 5.53 -12.45
C ALA A 81 -1.49 4.86 -11.19
N LEU A 82 -0.71 4.03 -10.49
CA LEU A 82 -1.11 3.34 -9.27
C LEU A 82 -0.48 3.93 -7.99
N GLY A 83 0.66 4.61 -8.11
CA GLY A 83 1.43 5.18 -7.01
C GLY A 83 2.82 5.59 -7.48
N ASP A 84 3.71 5.96 -6.55
CA ASP A 84 5.12 6.21 -6.87
C ASP A 84 5.94 4.90 -6.74
N PRO A 85 6.43 4.30 -7.84
CA PRO A 85 7.23 3.07 -7.78
C PRO A 85 8.70 3.32 -7.40
N SER A 86 9.17 4.57 -7.36
CA SER A 86 10.60 4.90 -7.27
C SER A 86 11.21 4.63 -5.89
N GLY A 87 10.40 4.66 -4.82
CA GLY A 87 10.79 4.24 -3.47
C GLY A 87 10.82 2.72 -3.28
N GLY A 88 10.52 1.94 -4.32
CA GLY A 88 10.51 0.47 -4.32
C GLY A 88 9.28 -0.20 -3.74
N ASP A 89 8.49 0.48 -2.92
CA ASP A 89 7.18 0.02 -2.46
C ASP A 89 6.04 0.58 -3.33
N LEU A 90 5.15 -0.28 -3.81
CA LEU A 90 3.85 0.11 -4.38
C LEU A 90 2.71 -0.43 -3.51
N VAL A 91 1.92 0.50 -2.95
CA VAL A 91 0.81 0.18 -2.04
C VAL A 91 -0.51 0.37 -2.76
N LEU A 92 -1.31 -0.69 -2.85
CA LEU A 92 -2.65 -0.65 -3.45
C LEU A 92 -3.71 -0.91 -2.39
N HIS A 93 -4.73 -0.07 -2.37
CA HIS A 93 -5.97 -0.32 -1.64
C HIS A 93 -6.99 -0.92 -2.61
N VAL A 94 -7.52 -2.09 -2.24
CA VAL A 94 -8.47 -2.85 -3.06
C VAL A 94 -9.68 -3.28 -2.23
N PRO A 95 -10.88 -3.34 -2.84
CA PRO A 95 -12.00 -4.04 -2.21
C PRO A 95 -11.71 -5.54 -2.12
N LYS A 96 -12.59 -6.27 -1.42
CA LYS A 96 -12.70 -7.73 -1.54
C LYS A 96 -12.83 -8.17 -3.01
N ASP A 97 -12.57 -9.46 -3.25
CA ASP A 97 -12.68 -10.10 -4.56
C ASP A 97 -11.66 -9.55 -5.59
N PHE A 98 -10.39 -9.62 -5.20
CA PHE A 98 -9.24 -9.20 -5.99
C PHE A 98 -8.27 -10.34 -6.33
N ARG A 99 -7.40 -10.11 -7.32
CA ARG A 99 -6.23 -10.94 -7.62
C ARG A 99 -5.04 -10.02 -7.83
N VAL A 100 -3.85 -10.46 -7.46
CA VAL A 100 -2.58 -9.82 -7.83
C VAL A 100 -1.58 -10.88 -8.28
N ASN A 101 -0.83 -10.59 -9.33
CA ASN A 101 0.21 -11.48 -9.87
C ASN A 101 1.31 -10.63 -10.53
N ALA A 102 2.57 -10.94 -10.25
CA ALA A 102 3.72 -10.25 -10.83
C ALA A 102 4.95 -11.17 -10.87
N GLN A 103 5.74 -11.10 -11.95
CA GLN A 103 7.00 -11.84 -12.08
C GLN A 103 8.19 -10.93 -11.82
N ASN A 104 9.12 -11.39 -10.99
CA ASN A 104 10.44 -10.76 -10.91
C ASN A 104 11.27 -11.14 -12.14
N THR A 105 11.80 -10.16 -12.85
CA THR A 105 12.60 -10.35 -14.08
C THR A 105 13.98 -9.69 -14.03
N GLY A 106 14.24 -8.89 -12.99
CA GLY A 106 15.58 -8.33 -12.76
C GLY A 106 16.57 -9.40 -12.30
N GLU A 107 17.85 -9.23 -12.67
CA GLU A 107 18.86 -10.27 -12.49
C GLU A 107 19.30 -10.44 -11.02
N ASP A 108 19.44 -9.32 -10.31
CA ASP A 108 19.92 -9.21 -8.91
C ASP A 108 18.88 -8.54 -7.99
N THR A 109 17.59 -8.65 -8.34
CA THR A 109 16.49 -8.08 -7.57
C THR A 109 15.66 -9.15 -6.88
N ARG A 110 14.97 -8.75 -5.79
CA ARG A 110 13.92 -9.53 -5.12
C ARG A 110 12.61 -8.76 -5.18
N LEU A 111 11.54 -9.42 -5.62
CA LEU A 111 10.18 -8.87 -5.61
C LEU A 111 9.39 -9.54 -4.49
N SER A 112 8.90 -8.76 -3.53
CA SER A 112 8.05 -9.25 -2.44
C SER A 112 6.60 -8.76 -2.61
N LEU A 113 5.65 -9.58 -2.17
CA LEU A 113 4.22 -9.31 -2.16
C LEU A 113 3.66 -9.61 -0.76
N SER A 114 3.14 -8.58 -0.11
CA SER A 114 2.44 -8.68 1.17
C SER A 114 0.96 -8.28 1.01
N ILE A 115 0.07 -9.01 1.67
CA ILE A 115 -1.36 -8.70 1.77
C ILE A 115 -1.70 -8.49 3.24
N THR A 116 -2.23 -7.31 3.56
CA THR A 116 -2.68 -6.94 4.90
C THR A 116 -4.20 -6.79 4.89
N ALA A 117 -4.88 -7.59 5.71
CA ALA A 117 -6.34 -7.55 5.87
C ALA A 117 -6.81 -6.24 6.54
N PRO A 118 -8.12 -5.91 6.49
CA PRO A 118 -8.66 -4.70 7.12
C PRO A 118 -8.44 -4.63 8.65
N SER A 119 -8.13 -5.76 9.28
CA SER A 119 -7.71 -5.89 10.69
C SER A 119 -6.30 -5.35 10.98
N GLY A 120 -5.52 -5.00 9.95
CA GLY A 120 -4.10 -4.69 10.05
C GLY A 120 -3.18 -5.92 10.09
N ARG A 121 -3.72 -7.14 10.04
CA ARG A 121 -2.92 -8.38 10.03
C ARG A 121 -2.40 -8.70 8.64
N THR A 122 -1.10 -8.96 8.50
CA THR A 122 -0.54 -9.56 7.28
C THR A 122 -1.00 -11.01 7.17
N VAL A 123 -1.82 -11.30 6.17
CA VAL A 123 -2.37 -12.64 5.91
C VAL A 123 -1.48 -13.44 4.97
N TYR A 124 -0.74 -12.78 4.08
CA TYR A 124 0.11 -13.38 3.07
C TYR A 124 1.37 -12.53 2.93
N ASP A 125 2.52 -13.20 2.86
CA ASP A 125 3.83 -12.61 2.57
C ASP A 125 4.65 -13.60 1.75
N ALA A 126 5.18 -13.17 0.61
CA ALA A 126 6.00 -14.01 -0.26
C ALA A 126 7.01 -13.19 -1.05
N SER A 127 8.13 -13.80 -1.40
CA SER A 127 9.17 -13.20 -2.22
C SER A 127 9.51 -14.09 -3.42
N ALA A 128 9.73 -13.47 -4.56
CA ALA A 128 10.23 -14.04 -5.80
C ALA A 128 11.68 -13.57 -6.01
N GLU A 129 12.61 -14.52 -6.18
CA GLU A 129 13.91 -14.24 -6.78
C GLU A 129 13.75 -14.19 -8.32
N ARG A 130 14.86 -14.18 -9.07
CA ARG A 130 14.87 -14.02 -10.53
C ARG A 130 13.99 -15.05 -11.27
N TYR A 131 13.11 -14.54 -12.14
CA TYR A 131 12.12 -15.27 -12.95
C TYR A 131 10.99 -15.99 -12.18
N GLU A 132 10.83 -15.72 -10.89
CA GLU A 132 9.77 -16.30 -10.06
C GLU A 132 8.53 -15.37 -9.97
N TRP A 133 7.37 -15.95 -9.63
CA TRP A 133 6.06 -15.27 -9.66
C TRP A 133 5.44 -15.11 -8.26
N VAL A 134 5.34 -13.89 -7.74
CA VAL A 134 4.51 -13.61 -6.55
C VAL A 134 3.06 -13.42 -6.95
N GLN A 135 2.15 -14.12 -6.27
CA GLN A 135 0.72 -14.06 -6.59
C GLN A 135 -0.19 -14.34 -5.40
N PHE A 136 -1.33 -13.67 -5.38
CA PHE A 136 -2.41 -13.91 -4.43
C PHE A 136 -3.77 -13.77 -5.09
N THR A 137 -4.66 -14.72 -4.87
CA THR A 137 -6.07 -14.66 -5.30
C THR A 137 -7.00 -14.69 -4.09
N HIS A 138 -7.87 -13.68 -4.00
CA HIS A 138 -8.98 -13.64 -3.05
C HIS A 138 -10.00 -14.74 -3.39
N CYS A 139 -10.47 -15.45 -2.37
CA CYS A 139 -11.03 -16.80 -2.54
C CYS A 139 -12.38 -17.02 -1.84
N GLY A 140 -12.84 -16.06 -1.03
CA GLY A 140 -13.94 -16.22 -0.08
C GLY A 140 -14.10 -14.97 0.79
N PRO A 141 -15.20 -14.86 1.54
CA PRO A 141 -15.50 -13.66 2.33
C PRO A 141 -14.53 -13.43 3.50
N ALA A 142 -13.83 -14.46 3.97
CA ALA A 142 -12.88 -14.37 5.08
C ALA A 142 -11.43 -14.58 4.61
N VAL A 143 -10.80 -13.49 4.14
CA VAL A 143 -9.39 -13.47 3.69
C VAL A 143 -8.43 -14.15 4.67
N GLU A 144 -8.65 -13.97 5.98
CA GLU A 144 -7.78 -14.51 7.04
C GLU A 144 -7.87 -16.04 7.20
N ALA A 145 -8.97 -16.67 6.78
CA ALA A 145 -9.25 -18.09 7.00
C ALA A 145 -9.27 -18.89 5.69
N ASP A 146 -9.99 -18.41 4.68
CA ASP A 146 -10.32 -19.17 3.48
C ASP A 146 -9.13 -19.28 2.51
N CYS A 147 -8.31 -18.21 2.42
CA CYS A 147 -7.40 -18.03 1.28
C CYS A 147 -6.04 -18.71 1.42
N ARG A 148 -5.85 -19.47 2.50
CA ARG A 148 -4.69 -20.33 2.66
C ARG A 148 -4.74 -21.50 1.65
N SER A 149 -5.77 -22.34 1.69
CA SER A 149 -5.83 -23.59 0.93
C SER A 149 -5.80 -23.38 -0.60
N TYR A 150 -6.53 -22.38 -1.11
CA TYR A 150 -6.58 -22.07 -2.54
C TYR A 150 -5.19 -21.68 -3.08
N ASN A 151 -4.52 -20.75 -2.40
CA ASN A 151 -3.19 -20.25 -2.76
C ASN A 151 -2.05 -21.23 -2.36
N TYR A 152 -2.31 -22.36 -1.70
CA TYR A 152 -1.34 -23.46 -1.54
C TYR A 152 -1.50 -24.59 -2.59
N SER A 153 -2.58 -24.60 -3.35
CA SER A 153 -2.83 -25.68 -4.33
C SER A 153 -1.99 -25.53 -5.60
N GLU A 154 -1.69 -26.65 -6.28
CA GLU A 154 -1.06 -26.64 -7.62
C GLU A 154 -1.89 -25.85 -8.65
N LYS A 155 -3.20 -25.72 -8.44
CA LYS A 155 -4.09 -24.88 -9.26
C LYS A 155 -3.83 -23.38 -9.06
N GLY A 156 -3.31 -23.00 -7.90
CA GLY A 156 -2.82 -21.65 -7.63
C GLY A 156 -1.46 -21.43 -8.28
N TYR A 157 -0.43 -22.14 -7.80
CA TYR A 157 0.98 -21.86 -8.13
C TYR A 157 1.49 -22.44 -9.45
N GLY A 158 0.70 -23.26 -10.14
CA GLY A 158 1.26 -24.22 -11.09
C GLY A 158 2.14 -25.24 -10.37
N SER A 159 2.89 -26.04 -11.13
CA SER A 159 3.76 -27.09 -10.59
C SER A 159 5.06 -26.58 -9.95
N ASP A 160 5.24 -25.26 -9.81
CA ASP A 160 6.54 -24.65 -9.48
C ASP A 160 6.58 -24.15 -8.02
N GLN A 161 6.80 -25.10 -7.09
CA GLN A 161 6.75 -24.90 -5.64
C GLN A 161 7.94 -24.09 -5.05
N ARG A 162 8.63 -23.27 -5.86
CA ARG A 162 9.84 -22.55 -5.45
C ARG A 162 9.55 -21.45 -4.44
N ILE A 163 8.47 -20.69 -4.63
CA ILE A 163 8.03 -19.70 -3.65
C ILE A 163 7.22 -20.38 -2.55
N ARG A 164 7.62 -20.13 -1.30
CA ARG A 164 6.92 -20.61 -0.10
C ARG A 164 6.24 -19.44 0.60
N PRO A 165 4.98 -19.11 0.26
CA PRO A 165 4.26 -18.04 0.92
C PRO A 165 4.13 -18.32 2.42
N ARG A 166 4.42 -17.29 3.22
CA ARG A 166 4.20 -17.23 4.66
C ARG A 166 2.82 -16.65 4.92
N TYR A 167 2.10 -17.26 5.85
CA TYR A 167 0.81 -16.77 6.34
C TYR A 167 0.95 -16.58 7.85
N ALA A 168 0.28 -15.56 8.40
CA ALA A 168 0.15 -15.47 9.85
C ALA A 168 -0.51 -16.75 10.40
N PRO A 169 -0.22 -17.15 11.65
CA PRO A 169 -1.02 -18.14 12.35
C PRO A 169 -2.50 -17.77 12.27
N LEU A 170 -3.38 -18.76 12.06
CA LEU A 170 -4.80 -18.55 12.26
C LEU A 170 -5.01 -18.05 13.70
N PRO A 171 -5.95 -17.12 13.95
CA PRO A 171 -6.32 -16.80 15.32
C PRO A 171 -6.83 -18.09 15.96
N ASP A 172 -6.46 -18.36 17.22
CA ASP A 172 -6.84 -19.59 17.90
C ASP A 172 -8.36 -19.75 17.83
N THR A 173 -8.83 -20.76 17.09
CA THR A 173 -10.24 -21.12 17.07
C THR A 173 -10.61 -21.52 18.49
N PRO A 174 -11.56 -20.84 19.15
CA PRO A 174 -12.06 -21.29 20.44
C PRO A 174 -12.52 -22.75 20.27
N SER A 175 -12.04 -23.63 21.13
CA SER A 175 -12.55 -25.00 21.17
C SER A 175 -13.98 -24.95 21.69
N GLU A 176 -14.95 -25.26 20.83
CA GLU A 176 -16.35 -25.52 21.22
C GLU A 176 -16.48 -26.80 22.06
#